data_AF-A0A1G2KMQ8-F1
#
_entry.id   AF-A0A1G2KMQ8-F1
#
_cell.length_a   1.000
_cell.length_b   1.000
_cell.length_c   1.000
_cell.angle_alpha   90.00
_cell.angle_beta   90.00
_cell.angle_gamma   90.00
#
_symmetry.space_group_name_H-M   'P 1'
#
loop_
_entity.id
_entity.type
_entity.pdbx_description
1 polymer ?
#
loop_
_entity_poly.entity_id
_entity_poly.type
_entity_poly.pdbx_seq_one_letter_code
_entity_poly.pdbx_strand_id
1 'polypeptide(L)'
;MPPNDQIRKISRKNFPPQLLEIPQVPDALYIKGTLPSDDAFLLCVVGSRKYTEYGKEACEKIIAELRGHPIVIVSGLALGIDAIAHRAALAAGLQTIAFPGSGLNQNVLYPASNFGLA
;
A
#
# COMPACT_ATOMS: atom_id res chain seq x y z
N MET A 1 -2.68 20.31 0.96
CA MET A 1 -2.13 19.39 1.97
C MET A 1 -3.28 18.53 2.45
N PRO A 2 -3.29 17.21 2.23
CA PRO A 2 -4.45 16.41 2.60
C PRO A 2 -4.56 16.30 4.14
N PRO A 3 -5.78 16.18 4.70
CA PRO A 3 -6.06 16.63 6.05
C PRO A 3 -5.60 15.71 7.19
N ASN A 4 -4.88 14.61 6.93
CA ASN A 4 -4.76 13.53 7.90
C ASN A 4 -3.37 12.87 7.95
N ASP A 5 -2.34 13.69 8.12
CA ASP A 5 -0.93 13.27 8.19
C ASP A 5 -0.51 12.71 9.57
N GLN A 6 -1.45 12.62 10.53
CA GLN A 6 -1.17 12.12 11.86
C GLN A 6 -1.33 10.59 11.95
N ILE A 7 -0.33 9.96 12.56
CA ILE A 7 -0.38 8.52 12.88
C ILE A 7 -1.42 8.33 13.98
N ARG A 8 -2.40 7.46 13.74
CA ARG A 8 -3.43 7.13 14.73
C ARG A 8 -3.59 5.63 14.88
N LYS A 9 -3.86 5.19 16.10
CA LYS A 9 -4.30 3.82 16.38
C LYS A 9 -5.75 3.67 15.97
N ILE A 10 -6.09 2.60 15.25
CA ILE A 10 -7.49 2.27 14.95
C ILE A 10 -8.04 1.23 15.92
N SER A 11 -9.35 1.33 16.18
CA SER A 11 -10.04 0.37 17.04
C SER A 11 -10.18 -0.97 16.32
N ARG A 12 -10.28 -2.08 17.08
CA ARG A 12 -10.45 -3.43 16.51
C ARG A 12 -11.67 -3.57 15.59
N LYS A 13 -12.71 -2.76 15.81
CA LYS A 13 -13.91 -2.70 14.96
C LYS A 13 -13.65 -2.13 13.57
N ASN A 14 -12.58 -1.35 13.42
CA ASN A 14 -12.17 -0.72 12.16
C ASN A 14 -11.00 -1.45 11.50
N PHE A 15 -10.65 -2.66 11.98
CA PHE A 15 -9.66 -3.49 11.30
C PHE A 15 -10.27 -3.98 9.99
N PRO A 16 -9.49 -4.04 8.89
CA PRO A 16 -9.94 -4.70 7.67
C PRO A 16 -10.42 -6.12 8.01
N PRO A 17 -11.62 -6.54 7.57
CA PRO A 17 -12.16 -7.87 7.91
C PRO A 17 -11.19 -9.00 7.58
N GLN A 18 -10.49 -8.91 6.44
CA GLN A 18 -9.50 -9.89 6.01
C GLN A 18 -8.32 -10.03 6.97
N LEU A 19 -7.98 -8.97 7.72
CA LEU A 19 -6.93 -9.00 8.73
C LEU A 19 -7.37 -9.71 10.03
N LEU A 20 -8.67 -9.84 10.26
CA LEU A 20 -9.21 -10.57 11.41
C LEU A 20 -9.26 -12.08 11.15
N GLU A 21 -9.08 -12.51 9.91
CA GLU A 21 -9.12 -13.92 9.48
C GLU A 21 -7.77 -14.63 9.60
N ILE A 22 -6.66 -13.88 9.76
CA ILE A 22 -5.34 -14.48 9.87
C ILE A 22 -5.11 -15.10 11.26
N PRO A 23 -4.28 -16.18 11.38
CA PRO A 23 -4.07 -16.86 12.67
C PRO A 23 -3.50 -15.98 13.78
N GLN A 24 -2.67 -14.99 13.41
CA GLN A 24 -2.02 -14.07 14.33
C GLN A 24 -2.47 -12.64 14.06
N VAL A 25 -3.72 -12.34 14.44
CA VAL A 25 -4.29 -10.99 14.32
C VAL A 25 -3.47 -10.01 15.17
N PRO A 26 -3.06 -8.85 14.64
CA PRO A 26 -2.32 -7.86 15.42
C PRO A 26 -3.12 -7.33 16.62
N ASP A 27 -2.44 -7.08 17.75
CA ASP A 27 -3.08 -6.47 18.94
C ASP A 27 -3.39 -4.98 18.75
N ALA A 28 -2.60 -4.31 17.90
CA ALA A 28 -2.77 -2.91 17.56
C ALA A 28 -2.42 -2.67 16.10
N LEU A 29 -3.19 -1.79 15.45
CA LEU A 29 -2.92 -1.31 14.11
C LEU A 29 -2.88 0.22 14.12
N TYR A 30 -1.80 0.76 13.59
CA TYR A 30 -1.60 2.19 13.42
C TYR A 30 -1.68 2.51 11.93
N ILE A 31 -2.27 3.64 11.59
CA ILE A 31 -2.39 4.10 10.20
C ILE A 31 -2.02 5.56 10.10
N LYS A 32 -1.57 5.94 8.91
CA LYS A 32 -1.39 7.32 8.46
C LYS A 32 -2.19 7.45 7.15
N GLY A 33 -2.99 8.51 7.01
CA GLY A 33 -3.92 8.67 5.88
C GLY A 33 -5.31 8.08 6.11
N THR A 34 -5.93 7.55 5.05
CA THR A 34 -7.33 7.09 5.02
C THR A 34 -7.43 5.63 4.61
N LEU A 35 -8.27 4.87 5.32
CA LEU A 35 -8.64 3.52 4.90
C LEU A 35 -9.48 3.59 3.61
N PRO A 36 -9.44 2.55 2.77
CA PRO A 36 -10.31 2.45 1.60
C PRO A 36 -11.77 2.27 2.03
N SER A 37 -12.69 2.46 1.10
CA SER A 37 -14.09 2.14 1.28
C SER A 37 -14.32 0.63 1.37
N ASP A 38 -15.43 0.22 2.01
CA ASP A 38 -15.76 -1.19 2.25
C ASP A 38 -16.09 -1.96 0.96
N ASP A 39 -16.43 -1.26 -0.13
CA ASP A 39 -16.69 -1.82 -1.46
C ASP A 39 -15.43 -1.96 -2.32
N ALA A 40 -14.27 -1.52 -1.81
CA ALA A 40 -13.02 -1.60 -2.54
C ALA A 40 -12.44 -3.02 -2.57
N PHE A 41 -11.96 -3.45 -3.73
CA PHE A 41 -11.22 -4.69 -3.91
C PHE A 41 -9.74 -4.45 -3.63
N LEU A 42 -9.20 -5.15 -2.63
CA LEU A 42 -7.78 -5.10 -2.29
C LEU A 42 -6.99 -6.04 -3.18
N LEU A 43 -6.07 -5.51 -3.99
CA LEU A 43 -5.14 -6.30 -4.79
C LEU A 43 -3.73 -6.18 -4.23
N CYS A 44 -3.24 -7.27 -3.63
CA CYS A 44 -1.88 -7.34 -3.13
C CYS A 44 -0.89 -7.57 -4.28
N VAL A 45 0.08 -6.68 -4.44
CA VAL A 45 1.15 -6.81 -5.44
C VAL A 45 2.48 -6.92 -4.71
N VAL A 46 3.15 -8.06 -4.88
CA VAL A 46 4.47 -8.33 -4.29
C VAL A 46 5.43 -8.79 -5.38
N GLY A 47 6.72 -8.52 -5.19
CA GLY A 47 7.71 -9.01 -6.14
C GLY A 47 9.16 -8.75 -5.71
N SER A 48 10.07 -8.96 -6.65
CA SER A 48 11.50 -8.85 -6.37
C SER A 48 11.95 -7.40 -6.14
N ARG A 49 12.91 -7.23 -5.22
CA ARG A 49 13.65 -5.96 -5.03
C ARG A 49 14.56 -5.65 -6.22
N LYS A 50 15.06 -6.68 -6.91
CA LYS A 50 15.80 -6.60 -8.17
C LYS A 50 14.93 -7.17 -9.28
N TYR A 51 14.39 -6.29 -10.11
CA TYR A 51 13.46 -6.64 -11.18
C TYR A 51 14.15 -6.49 -12.54
N THR A 52 13.58 -7.15 -13.55
CA THR A 52 13.93 -6.92 -14.96
C THR A 52 13.04 -5.83 -15.54
N GLU A 53 13.45 -5.21 -16.65
CA GLU A 53 12.61 -4.20 -17.32
C GLU A 53 11.24 -4.77 -17.69
N TYR A 54 11.21 -6.00 -18.22
CA TYR A 54 9.95 -6.70 -18.49
C TYR A 54 9.05 -6.83 -17.26
N GLY A 55 9.61 -7.18 -16.09
CA GLY A 55 8.84 -7.31 -14.86
C GLY A 55 8.23 -5.98 -14.41
N LYS A 56 8.96 -4.88 -14.62
CA LYS A 56 8.45 -3.52 -14.39
C LYS A 56 7.32 -3.18 -15.37
N GLU A 57 7.54 -3.34 -16.66
CA GLU A 57 6.55 -3.04 -17.71
C GLU A 57 5.27 -3.86 -17.52
N ALA A 58 5.39 -5.14 -17.19
CA ALA A 58 4.24 -6.00 -16.91
C ALA A 58 3.45 -5.49 -15.69
N CYS A 59 4.13 -5.13 -14.60
CA CYS A 59 3.49 -4.58 -13.41
C CYS A 59 2.75 -3.26 -13.72
N GLU A 60 3.41 -2.34 -14.41
CA GLU A 60 2.83 -1.06 -14.80
C GLU A 60 1.61 -1.24 -15.72
N LYS A 61 1.72 -2.12 -16.72
CA LYS A 61 0.62 -2.42 -17.65
C LYS A 61 -0.60 -3.01 -16.94
N ILE A 62 -0.39 -4.04 -16.11
CA ILE A 62 -1.48 -4.69 -15.37
C ILE A 62 -2.21 -3.66 -14.51
N ILE A 63 -1.48 -2.83 -13.76
CA ILE A 63 -2.10 -1.85 -12.85
C ILE A 63 -2.78 -0.72 -13.63
N ALA A 64 -2.23 -0.27 -14.75
CA ALA A 64 -2.84 0.75 -15.59
C ALA A 64 -4.21 0.31 -16.12
N GLU A 65 -4.38 -0.97 -16.47
CA GLU A 65 -5.64 -1.55 -16.94
C GLU A 65 -6.73 -1.60 -15.85
N LEU A 66 -6.38 -1.42 -14.57
CA LEU A 66 -7.33 -1.39 -13.46
C LEU A 66 -7.96 -0.01 -13.23
N ARG A 67 -7.56 1.01 -13.99
CA ARG A 67 -8.08 2.37 -13.88
C ARG A 67 -9.61 2.40 -13.95
N GLY A 68 -10.24 3.14 -13.04
CA GLY A 68 -11.68 3.34 -13.01
C GLY A 68 -12.46 2.21 -12.33
N HIS A 69 -11.79 1.14 -11.92
CA HIS A 69 -12.37 0.12 -11.05
C HIS A 69 -12.16 0.48 -9.57
N PRO A 70 -13.03 0.00 -8.66
CA PRO A 70 -12.88 0.20 -7.22
C PRO A 70 -11.78 -0.71 -6.66
N ILE A 71 -10.56 -0.58 -7.15
CA ILE A 71 -9.41 -1.41 -6.77
C ILE A 71 -8.40 -0.57 -6.00
N VAL A 72 -7.88 -1.15 -4.92
CA VAL A 72 -6.84 -0.57 -4.08
C VAL A 72 -5.61 -1.47 -4.14
N ILE A 73 -4.48 -0.91 -4.56
CA ILE A 73 -3.22 -1.65 -4.61
C ILE A 73 -2.59 -1.70 -3.20
N VAL A 74 -2.33 -2.90 -2.70
CA VAL A 74 -1.68 -3.15 -1.40
C VAL A 74 -0.27 -3.68 -1.63
N SER A 75 0.74 -3.09 -0.98
CA SER A 75 2.13 -3.58 -1.08
C SER A 75 2.99 -3.15 0.11
N GLY A 76 4.25 -3.59 0.16
CA GLY A 76 5.14 -3.45 1.33
C GLY A 76 6.01 -2.20 1.34
N LEU A 77 5.85 -1.28 0.39
CA LEU A 77 6.69 -0.08 0.20
C LEU A 77 8.19 -0.40 0.01
N ALA A 78 8.56 -1.65 -0.28
CA ALA A 78 9.95 -2.02 -0.51
C ALA A 78 10.50 -1.45 -1.82
N LEU A 79 11.81 -1.58 -2.04
CA LEU A 79 12.39 -1.34 -3.38
C LEU A 79 11.84 -2.36 -4.39
N GLY A 80 11.89 -1.98 -5.66
CA GLY A 80 11.50 -2.86 -6.76
C GLY A 80 10.02 -2.86 -7.05
N ILE A 81 9.45 -4.04 -7.24
CA ILE A 81 8.05 -4.21 -7.69
C ILE A 81 7.06 -3.51 -6.76
N ASP A 82 7.25 -3.55 -5.44
CA ASP A 82 6.37 -2.86 -4.49
C ASP A 82 6.27 -1.35 -4.79
N ALA A 83 7.41 -0.66 -4.92
CA ALA A 83 7.43 0.76 -5.24
C ALA A 83 6.88 1.07 -6.64
N ILE A 84 7.12 0.17 -7.60
CA ILE A 84 6.56 0.29 -8.96
C ILE A 84 5.04 0.18 -8.91
N ALA A 85 4.50 -0.78 -8.16
CA ALA A 85 3.07 -1.00 -8.02
C ALA A 85 2.36 0.22 -7.42
N HIS A 86 2.91 0.77 -6.34
CA HIS A 86 2.41 2.00 -5.74
C HIS A 86 2.44 3.18 -6.73
N ARG A 87 3.55 3.38 -7.45
CA ARG A 87 3.65 4.47 -8.44
C ARG A 87 2.66 4.29 -9.59
N ALA A 88 2.53 3.07 -10.10
CA ALA A 88 1.58 2.75 -11.16
C ALA A 88 0.14 2.97 -10.70
N ALA A 89 -0.19 2.60 -9.46
CA ALA A 89 -1.51 2.84 -8.86
C ALA A 89 -1.84 4.33 -8.84
N LEU A 90 -0.93 5.15 -8.30
CA LEU A 90 -1.09 6.61 -8.26
C LEU A 90 -1.22 7.22 -9.67
N ALA A 91 -0.41 6.77 -10.63
CA ALA A 91 -0.49 7.21 -12.02
C ALA A 91 -1.80 6.78 -12.72
N ALA A 92 -2.38 5.67 -12.29
CA ALA A 92 -3.68 5.19 -12.75
C ALA A 92 -4.87 5.86 -12.04
N GLY A 93 -4.62 6.72 -11.03
CA GLY A 93 -5.67 7.34 -10.21
C GLY A 93 -6.31 6.38 -9.20
N LEU A 94 -5.65 5.25 -8.92
CA LEU A 94 -6.09 4.26 -7.95
C LEU A 94 -5.58 4.62 -6.55
N GLN A 95 -6.33 4.21 -5.54
CA GLN A 95 -5.87 4.27 -4.16
C GLN A 95 -4.82 3.18 -3.91
N THR A 96 -3.91 3.44 -2.97
CA THR A 96 -2.91 2.45 -2.57
C THR A 96 -2.70 2.43 -1.06
N ILE A 97 -2.34 1.26 -0.52
CA ILE A 97 -2.05 1.02 0.89
C ILE A 97 -0.66 0.40 1.01
N ALA A 98 0.19 1.01 1.82
CA ALA A 98 1.52 0.53 2.12
C ALA A 98 1.57 -0.13 3.51
N PHE A 99 2.17 -1.31 3.59
CA PHE A 99 2.57 -1.97 4.84
C PHE A 99 4.10 -1.95 4.95
N PRO A 100 4.71 -0.82 5.37
CA PRO A 100 6.16 -0.77 5.49
C PRO A 100 6.63 -1.77 6.56
N GLY A 101 7.74 -2.47 6.29
CA GLY A 101 8.43 -3.30 7.29
C GLY A 101 9.12 -2.50 8.41
N SER A 102 8.85 -1.20 8.46
CA SER A 102 9.38 -0.23 9.42
C SER A 102 8.22 0.52 10.08
N GLY A 103 8.51 1.46 10.97
CA GLY A 103 7.45 2.30 11.54
C GLY A 103 6.84 3.27 10.51
N LEU A 104 5.69 3.84 10.87
CA LEU A 104 5.03 4.87 10.05
C LEU A 104 5.62 6.28 10.24
N ASN A 105 6.51 6.46 11.21
CA ASN A 105 7.16 7.75 11.44
C ASN A 105 8.21 7.98 10.35
N GLN A 106 8.24 9.20 9.84
CA GLN A 106 9.18 9.63 8.80
C GLN A 106 10.64 9.30 9.11
N ASN A 107 11.04 9.39 10.38
CA ASN A 107 12.42 9.15 10.82
C ASN A 107 12.82 7.67 10.79
N VAL A 108 11.87 6.75 10.68
CA VAL A 108 12.11 5.30 10.67
C VAL A 108 11.63 4.63 9.39
N LEU A 109 10.95 5.37 8.51
CA LEU A 109 10.41 4.84 7.27
C LEU A 109 11.53 4.34 6.37
N TYR A 110 11.41 3.09 5.92
CA TYR A 110 12.38 2.43 5.08
C TYR A 110 11.73 1.80 3.84
N PRO A 111 12.36 1.89 2.65
CA PRO A 111 13.63 2.58 2.35
C PRO A 111 13.44 4.10 2.23
N ALA A 112 14.45 4.87 2.62
CA ALA A 112 14.40 6.35 2.56
C ALA A 112 14.12 6.88 1.15
N SER A 113 14.53 6.15 0.11
CA SER A 113 14.27 6.52 -1.30
C SER A 113 12.79 6.47 -1.69
N ASN A 114 11.94 5.77 -0.93
CA ASN A 114 10.49 5.71 -1.16
C ASN A 114 9.71 6.69 -0.28
N PHE A 115 10.38 7.63 0.40
CA PHE A 115 9.71 8.61 1.26
C PHE A 115 8.64 9.43 0.51
N GLY A 116 8.92 9.87 -0.71
CA GLY A 116 7.96 10.63 -1.52
C GLY A 116 6.75 9.83 -2.02
N LEU A 117 6.75 8.51 -1.80
CA LEU A 117 5.68 7.59 -2.17
C LEU A 117 4.76 7.24 -0.99
N ALA A 118 5.15 7.62 0.24
CA ALA A 118 4.53 7.23 1.49
C ALA A 118 3.59 8.29 2.09
#